data_AF-A0A929TBK5-F1
#
_entry.id   AF-A0A929TBK5-F1
#
_cell.length_a   1.000
_cell.length_b   1.000
_cell.length_c   1.000
_cell.angle_alpha   90.00
_cell.angle_beta   90.00
_cell.angle_gamma   90.00
#
_symmetry.space_group_name_H-M   'P 1'
#
loop_
_entity.id
_entity.type
_entity.pdbx_description
1 polymer ?
#
loop_
_entity_poly.entity_id
_entity_poly.type
_entity_poly.pdbx_seq_one_letter_code
_entity_poly.pdbx_strand_id
1 'polypeptide(L)'
;YQFLRCNYPNGDMVGHTGNYEATIIGVESVDLNLKRLMDACLKYDYCLLVMADHGNSDEMYDKGMNPDGTPKPKTSHSLAPVPFAVFNGPEGTKIKEGQFGLANVAATTVKILGFEPPKEWLESIIE
;
A
#
# COMPACT_ATOMS: atom_id res chain seq x y z
N TYR A 1 16.61 -14.01 -3.68
CA TYR A 1 16.93 -12.74 -3.00
C TYR A 1 16.35 -12.80 -1.60
N GLN A 2 17.04 -12.31 -0.57
CA GLN A 2 16.48 -12.33 0.80
C GLN A 2 15.39 -11.26 1.01
N PHE A 3 15.42 -10.20 0.21
CA PHE A 3 14.44 -9.13 0.22
C PHE A 3 14.14 -8.70 -1.22
N LEU A 4 12.87 -8.47 -1.51
CA LEU A 4 12.35 -8.04 -2.80
C LEU A 4 11.43 -6.84 -2.55
N ARG A 5 11.51 -5.82 -3.42
CA ARG A 5 10.66 -4.63 -3.35
C ARG A 5 10.12 -4.31 -4.73
N CYS A 6 8.82 -4.09 -4.81
CA CYS A 6 8.10 -3.71 -6.02
C CYS A 6 7.23 -2.49 -5.75
N ASN A 7 6.97 -1.68 -6.77
CA ASN A 7 5.95 -0.64 -6.75
C ASN A 7 5.00 -0.90 -7.92
N TYR A 8 3.69 -0.84 -7.66
CA TYR A 8 2.65 -0.86 -8.68
C TYR A 8 2.15 0.56 -8.89
N PRO A 9 2.41 1.18 -10.06
CA PRO A 9 2.12 2.60 -10.26
C PRO A 9 0.65 2.87 -10.62
N ASN A 10 -0.16 1.84 -10.84
CA ASN A 10 -1.46 1.95 -11.50
C ASN A 10 -2.44 2.90 -10.80
N GLY A 11 -2.63 2.74 -9.48
CA GLY A 11 -3.57 3.58 -8.72
C GLY A 11 -3.19 5.06 -8.76
N ASP A 12 -1.90 5.36 -8.71
CA ASP A 12 -1.40 6.73 -8.73
C ASP A 12 -1.39 7.33 -10.15
N MET A 13 -0.68 6.69 -11.07
CA MET A 13 -0.47 7.23 -12.42
C MET A 13 -1.78 7.34 -13.20
N VAL A 14 -2.70 6.39 -13.03
CA VAL A 14 -4.01 6.47 -13.67
C VAL A 14 -4.94 7.41 -12.89
N GLY A 15 -4.84 7.44 -11.56
CA GLY A 15 -5.54 8.41 -10.72
C GLY A 15 -5.27 9.87 -11.11
N HIS A 16 -4.01 10.19 -11.42
CA HIS A 16 -3.60 11.50 -11.92
C HIS A 16 -4.25 11.93 -13.24
N THR A 17 -4.83 11.01 -14.02
CA THR A 17 -5.58 11.36 -15.23
C THR A 17 -6.98 11.92 -14.92
N GLY A 18 -7.50 11.70 -13.71
CA GLY A 18 -8.87 12.03 -13.33
C GLY A 18 -9.94 11.15 -14.00
N ASN A 19 -9.55 10.10 -14.74
CA ASN A 19 -10.50 9.19 -15.38
C ASN A 19 -10.89 8.06 -14.42
N TYR A 20 -12.09 8.17 -13.86
CA TYR A 20 -12.62 7.22 -12.86
C TYR A 20 -12.62 5.77 -13.33
N GLU A 21 -13.17 5.49 -14.51
CA GLU A 21 -13.26 4.13 -15.06
C GLU A 21 -11.87 3.53 -15.35
N ALA A 22 -10.95 4.34 -15.88
CA ALA A 22 -9.58 3.90 -16.08
C ALA A 22 -8.88 3.60 -14.75
N THR A 23 -9.12 4.41 -13.71
CA THR A 23 -8.56 4.18 -12.38
C THR A 23 -9.08 2.88 -11.76
N ILE A 24 -10.37 2.56 -11.92
CA ILE A 24 -10.91 1.26 -11.48
C ILE A 24 -10.12 0.11 -12.11
N ILE A 25 -9.96 0.12 -13.44
CA ILE A 25 -9.18 -0.90 -14.15
C ILE A 25 -7.74 -0.95 -13.64
N GLY A 26 -7.15 0.21 -13.35
CA GLY A 26 -5.81 0.32 -12.78
C GLY A 26 -5.69 -0.38 -11.42
N VAL A 27 -6.64 -0.13 -10.51
CA VAL A 27 -6.68 -0.75 -9.17
C VAL A 27 -6.96 -2.25 -9.25
N GLU A 28 -7.94 -2.69 -10.06
CA GLU A 28 -8.23 -4.10 -10.30
C GLU A 28 -7.03 -4.87 -10.86
N SER A 29 -6.23 -4.21 -11.71
CA SER A 29 -4.98 -4.79 -12.21
C SER A 29 -3.96 -5.02 -11.10
N VAL A 30 -3.88 -4.15 -10.10
CA VAL A 30 -3.01 -4.35 -8.92
C VAL A 30 -3.51 -5.53 -8.09
N ASP A 31 -4.81 -5.60 -7.83
CA ASP A 31 -5.43 -6.71 -7.08
C ASP A 31 -5.16 -8.08 -7.71
N LEU A 32 -5.33 -8.19 -9.04
CA LEU A 32 -5.01 -9.40 -9.79
C LEU A 32 -3.53 -9.82 -9.64
N ASN A 33 -2.62 -8.85 -9.65
CA ASN A 33 -1.19 -9.13 -9.48
C ASN A 33 -0.81 -9.43 -8.03
N LEU A 34 -1.51 -8.85 -7.04
CA LEU A 34 -1.34 -9.21 -5.64
C LEU A 34 -1.70 -10.68 -5.41
N LYS A 35 -2.79 -11.19 -6.01
CA LYS A 35 -3.12 -12.62 -5.92
C LYS A 35 -1.98 -13.52 -6.43
N ARG A 36 -1.37 -13.15 -7.56
CA ARG A 36 -0.21 -13.88 -8.13
C ARG A 36 1.00 -13.83 -7.22
N LEU A 37 1.27 -12.68 -6.59
CA LEU A 37 2.34 -12.53 -5.61
C LEU A 37 2.08 -13.38 -4.36
N MET A 38 0.85 -13.38 -3.83
CA MET A 38 0.48 -14.19 -2.67
C MET A 38 0.73 -15.68 -2.93
N ASP A 39 0.36 -16.19 -4.11
CA ASP A 39 0.60 -17.58 -4.49
C ASP A 39 2.10 -17.92 -4.58
N ALA A 40 2.90 -16.99 -5.11
CA ALA A 40 4.36 -17.14 -5.13
C ALA A 40 4.95 -17.11 -3.71
N CYS A 41 4.47 -16.21 -2.85
CA CYS A 41 4.90 -16.11 -1.47
C CYS A 41 4.64 -17.40 -0.69
N LEU A 42 3.46 -18.01 -0.83
CA LEU A 42 3.16 -19.31 -0.24
C LEU A 42 4.07 -20.42 -0.78
N LYS A 43 4.31 -20.43 -2.11
CA LYS A 43 5.14 -21.46 -2.76
C LYS A 43 6.60 -21.44 -2.31
N TYR A 44 7.15 -20.25 -2.09
CA TYR A 44 8.57 -20.05 -1.77
C TYR A 44 8.83 -19.66 -0.32
N ASP A 45 7.80 -19.69 0.52
CA ASP A 45 7.83 -19.32 1.93
C ASP A 45 8.38 -17.90 2.19
N TYR A 46 7.77 -16.91 1.52
CA TYR A 46 8.06 -15.49 1.74
C TYR A 46 6.93 -14.84 2.54
N CYS A 47 7.31 -13.96 3.47
CA CYS A 47 6.40 -12.97 4.02
C CYS A 47 6.19 -11.84 3.01
N LEU A 48 4.92 -11.44 2.81
CA LEU A 48 4.52 -10.34 1.97
C LEU A 48 4.02 -9.18 2.82
N LEU A 49 4.66 -8.02 2.66
CA LEU A 49 4.17 -6.74 3.18
C LEU A 49 3.51 -5.96 2.04
N VAL A 50 2.26 -5.54 2.24
CA VAL A 50 1.51 -4.72 1.28
C VAL A 50 1.19 -3.37 1.93
N MET A 51 1.57 -2.29 1.27
CA MET A 51 1.31 -0.91 1.70
C MET A 51 1.23 0.04 0.50
N ALA A 52 0.81 1.28 0.75
CA ALA A 52 0.91 2.39 -0.20
C ALA A 52 1.72 3.54 0.42
N ASP A 53 2.43 4.32 -0.39
CA ASP A 53 3.19 5.49 0.06
C ASP A 53 2.31 6.73 0.25
N HIS A 54 1.20 6.83 -0.47
CA HIS A 54 0.15 7.82 -0.24
C HIS A 54 -1.17 7.38 -0.90
N GLY A 55 -2.23 8.19 -0.74
CA GLY A 55 -3.49 8.04 -1.47
C GLY A 55 -3.53 8.85 -2.77
N ASN A 56 -4.38 8.41 -3.70
CA ASN A 56 -4.74 9.07 -4.97
C ASN A 56 -6.07 8.48 -5.47
N SER A 57 -6.06 7.21 -5.91
CA SER A 57 -7.22 6.51 -6.48
C SER A 57 -8.41 6.34 -5.54
N ASP A 58 -8.20 6.53 -4.24
CA ASP A 58 -9.23 6.51 -3.20
C ASP A 58 -10.17 7.74 -3.23
N GLU A 59 -9.77 8.84 -3.87
CA GLU A 59 -10.57 10.06 -4.00
C GLU A 59 -10.44 10.66 -5.40
N MET A 60 -11.33 10.26 -6.32
CA MET A 60 -11.27 10.63 -7.74
C MET A 60 -12.04 11.91 -8.12
N TYR A 61 -12.76 12.52 -7.17
CA TYR A 61 -13.56 13.73 -7.42
C TYR A 61 -13.34 14.78 -6.34
N ASP A 62 -13.25 16.05 -6.73
CA ASP A 62 -13.31 17.20 -5.84
C ASP A 62 -14.76 17.43 -5.35
N LYS A 63 -14.94 18.30 -4.34
CA LYS A 63 -16.28 18.75 -3.89
C LYS A 63 -17.01 19.66 -4.88
N GLY A 64 -16.34 20.07 -5.96
CA GLY A 64 -16.89 20.98 -6.97
C GLY A 64 -17.56 20.24 -8.13
N MET A 65 -18.35 20.98 -8.91
CA MET A 65 -18.93 20.51 -10.16
C MET A 65 -18.33 21.30 -11.33
N ASN A 66 -18.23 20.65 -12.48
CA ASN A 66 -17.96 21.31 -13.75
C ASN A 66 -19.19 22.13 -14.20
N PRO A 67 -19.05 23.07 -15.16
CA PRO A 67 -20.18 23.87 -15.66
C PRO A 67 -21.34 23.06 -16.24
N ASP A 68 -21.07 21.84 -16.72
CA ASP A 68 -22.07 20.90 -17.25
C ASP A 68 -22.78 20.08 -16.16
N GLY A 69 -22.46 20.33 -14.89
CA GLY A 69 -23.03 19.63 -13.72
C GLY A 69 -22.36 18.31 -13.37
N THR A 70 -21.32 17.89 -14.10
CA THR A 70 -20.57 16.67 -13.77
C THR A 70 -19.61 16.90 -12.59
N PRO A 71 -19.30 15.88 -11.77
CA PRO A 71 -18.29 16.00 -10.71
C PRO A 71 -16.94 16.41 -11.27
N LYS A 72 -16.28 17.38 -10.63
CA LYS A 72 -14.95 17.81 -11.04
C LYS A 72 -13.93 16.71 -10.70
N PRO A 73 -13.17 16.17 -11.69
CA PRO A 73 -12.15 15.17 -11.41
C PRO A 73 -11.06 15.73 -10.49
N LYS A 74 -10.63 14.91 -9.54
CA LYS A 74 -9.44 15.17 -8.72
C LYS A 74 -8.26 14.42 -9.34
N THR A 75 -7.17 15.15 -9.55
CA THR A 75 -5.93 14.64 -10.18
C THR A 75 -4.73 14.75 -9.24
N SER A 76 -4.96 14.98 -7.96
CA SER A 76 -3.92 15.16 -6.93
C SER A 76 -4.07 14.10 -5.85
N HIS A 77 -3.02 13.92 -5.06
CA HIS A 77 -3.04 12.99 -3.94
C HIS A 77 -4.15 13.32 -2.93
N SER A 78 -4.54 12.32 -2.16
CA SER A 78 -5.43 12.47 -1.01
C SER A 78 -4.64 12.56 0.30
N LEU A 79 -5.34 12.87 1.38
CA LEU A 79 -4.82 12.79 2.75
C LEU A 79 -5.24 11.48 3.43
N ALA A 80 -5.71 10.49 2.66
CA ALA A 80 -6.18 9.24 3.21
C ALA A 80 -5.03 8.47 3.89
N PRO A 81 -5.30 7.79 5.02
CA PRO A 81 -4.36 6.82 5.55
C PRO A 81 -4.19 5.66 4.55
N VAL A 82 -3.00 5.08 4.52
CA VAL A 82 -2.65 3.96 3.63
C VAL A 82 -2.81 2.61 4.34
N PRO A 83 -3.12 1.54 3.61
CA PRO A 83 -3.16 0.20 4.21
C PRO A 83 -1.76 -0.26 4.61
N PHE A 84 -1.70 -1.12 5.62
CA PHE A 84 -0.53 -1.94 5.92
C PHE A 84 -1.01 -3.36 6.23
N ALA A 85 -0.61 -4.32 5.41
CA ALA A 85 -0.98 -5.72 5.57
C ALA A 85 0.25 -6.62 5.59
N VAL A 86 0.19 -7.66 6.43
CA VAL A 86 1.19 -8.72 6.51
C VAL A 86 0.54 -10.02 6.11
N PHE A 87 1.14 -10.73 5.16
CA PHE A 87 0.67 -12.03 4.68
C PHE A 87 1.80 -13.05 4.71
N ASN A 88 1.51 -14.27 5.15
CA ASN A 88 2.50 -15.33 5.35
C ASN A 88 3.71 -14.88 6.21
N GLY A 89 3.44 -14.08 7.25
CA GLY A 89 4.45 -13.63 8.21
C GLY A 89 4.83 -14.70 9.22
N PRO A 90 5.88 -14.47 10.03
CA PRO A 90 6.27 -15.36 11.12
C PRO A 90 5.08 -15.72 12.02
N GLU A 91 5.10 -16.94 12.59
CA GLU A 91 4.05 -17.40 13.49
C GLU A 91 3.86 -16.42 14.66
N GLY A 92 2.60 -16.10 14.97
CA GLY A 92 2.27 -15.15 16.04
C GLY A 92 2.43 -13.67 15.67
N THR A 93 2.72 -13.34 14.41
CA THR A 93 2.74 -11.94 13.95
C THR A 93 1.41 -11.24 14.26
N LYS A 94 1.47 -10.15 15.02
CA LYS A 94 0.32 -9.31 15.37
C LYS A 94 0.64 -7.85 15.08
N ILE A 95 -0.31 -7.15 14.48
CA ILE A 95 -0.26 -5.70 14.32
C ILE A 95 -0.55 -5.06 15.68
N LYS A 96 0.32 -4.17 16.14
CA LYS A 96 0.09 -3.39 17.36
C LYS A 96 -1.09 -2.44 17.17
N GLU A 97 -1.83 -2.20 18.24
CA GLU A 97 -2.78 -1.08 18.27
C GLU A 97 -2.03 0.25 18.34
N GLY A 98 -2.42 1.22 17.52
CA GLY A 98 -1.78 2.54 17.52
C GLY A 98 -1.90 3.31 16.22
N GLN A 99 -1.23 4.45 16.17
CA GLN A 99 -1.05 5.25 14.95
C GLN A 99 0.39 5.09 14.46
N PHE A 100 0.55 4.52 13.28
CA PHE A 100 1.84 4.29 12.66
C PHE A 100 1.94 5.04 11.33
N GLY A 101 3.15 5.46 10.98
CA GLY A 101 3.45 6.08 9.70
C GLY A 101 4.39 5.23 8.84
N LEU A 102 4.69 5.72 7.64
CA LEU A 102 5.58 5.03 6.69
C LEU A 102 6.98 4.73 7.28
N ALA A 103 7.47 5.60 8.16
CA ALA A 103 8.78 5.43 8.80
C ALA A 103 8.86 4.18 9.70
N ASN A 104 7.73 3.64 10.19
CA ASN A 104 7.68 2.42 11.00
C ASN A 104 7.86 1.13 10.16
N VAL A 105 7.66 1.21 8.83
CA VAL A 105 7.71 0.03 7.95
C VAL A 105 9.11 -0.55 7.85
N ALA A 106 10.15 0.29 7.92
CA ALA A 106 11.54 -0.17 7.87
C ALA A 106 11.89 -1.08 9.06
N ALA A 107 11.55 -0.66 10.29
CA ALA A 107 11.76 -1.46 11.49
C ALA A 107 10.95 -2.77 11.46
N THR A 108 9.72 -2.71 10.97
CA THR A 108 8.87 -3.90 10.78
C THR A 108 9.49 -4.90 9.81
N THR A 109 10.04 -4.41 8.70
CA THR A 109 10.65 -5.24 7.65
C THR A 109 11.89 -5.97 8.17
N VAL A 110 12.81 -5.25 8.83
CA VAL A 110 14.05 -5.88 9.35
C VAL A 110 13.77 -6.86 10.49
N LYS A 111 12.75 -6.58 11.31
CA LYS A 111 12.29 -7.51 12.34
C LYS A 111 11.79 -8.82 11.75
N ILE A 112 10.98 -8.77 10.68
CA ILE A 112 10.52 -9.97 9.95
C ILE A 112 11.70 -10.75 9.34
N LEU A 113 12.74 -10.05 8.90
CA LEU A 113 13.96 -10.67 8.39
C LEU A 113 14.86 -11.26 9.51
N GLY A 114 14.49 -11.14 10.78
CA GLY A 114 15.22 -11.67 11.92
C GLY A 114 16.34 -10.76 12.45
N PHE A 115 16.32 -9.47 12.13
CA PHE A 115 17.28 -8.49 12.62
C PHE A 115 16.66 -7.58 13.69
N GLU A 116 17.51 -7.11 14.61
CA GLU A 116 17.15 -6.05 15.55
C GLU A 116 17.15 -4.69 14.84
N PRO A 117 16.04 -3.93 14.86
CA PRO A 117 16.02 -2.59 14.28
C PRO A 117 17.00 -1.63 14.99
N PRO A 118 17.67 -0.72 14.27
CA PRO A 118 18.43 0.37 14.87
C PRO A 118 17.60 1.20 15.86
N LYS A 119 18.24 1.68 16.94
CA LYS A 119 17.55 2.42 18.01
C LYS A 119 17.04 3.79 17.56
N GLU A 120 17.64 4.34 16.51
CA GLU A 120 17.28 5.62 15.90
C GLU A 120 16.05 5.51 14.99
N TRP A 121 15.59 4.29 14.66
CA TRP A 121 14.38 4.09 13.87
C TRP A 121 13.14 4.12 14.75
N LEU A 122 12.00 4.48 14.16
CA LEU A 122 10.73 4.30 14.83
C LEU A 122 10.46 2.81 15.06
N GLU A 123 9.65 2.50 16.06
CA GLU A 123 9.33 1.13 16.40
C GLU A 123 8.63 0.37 15.26
N SER A 124 8.78 -0.95 15.29
CA SER A 124 8.03 -1.87 14.43
C SER A 124 6.52 -1.79 14.70
N ILE A 125 5.74 -1.87 13.61
CA ILE A 125 4.27 -1.94 13.61
C ILE A 125 3.80 -3.28 14.20
N ILE A 126 4.59 -4.34 14.06
CA ILE A 126 4.30 -5.65 14.65
C ILE A 126 4.92 -5.80 16.05
N GLU A 127 4.23 -6.59 16.90
CA GLU A 127 4.69 -7.01 18.24
C GLU A 127 6.10 -7.56 18.25
#